data_AF-M5GCR9-F1
#
_entry.id   AF-M5GCR9-F1
#
_cell.length_a   1.000
_cell.length_b   1.000
_cell.length_c   1.000
_cell.angle_alpha   90.00
_cell.angle_beta   90.00
_cell.angle_gamma   90.00
#
_symmetry.space_group_name_H-M   'P 1'
#
loop_
_entity.id
_entity.type
_entity.pdbx_description
1 polymer ?
#
loop_
_entity_poly.entity_id
_entity_poly.type
_entity_poly.pdbx_seq_one_letter_code
_entity_poly.pdbx_strand_id
1 'polypeptide(L)'
;PPQYGLFASDPIPPGTLILEHRSVVLPRKEYIQDPTSQYTELCGPKAHVRILGPPLSVALDAREWGNEARFARVSCRPNALVRPMIVQGELRFGLVSIGGIGRREEIVVPWEWEDGSVVHWLLSL
;
A
#
# COMPACT_ATOMS: atom_id res chain seq x y z
N PRO A 1 1.16 -0.52 22.23
CA PRO A 1 2.32 -0.39 21.31
C PRO A 1 2.32 0.98 20.61
N PRO A 2 3.48 1.58 20.30
CA PRO A 2 3.54 2.84 19.56
C PRO A 2 3.00 2.66 18.13
N GLN A 3 2.22 3.63 17.65
CA GLN A 3 1.76 3.71 16.27
C GLN A 3 2.68 4.68 15.52
N TYR A 4 3.15 4.26 14.35
CA TYR A 4 4.01 5.06 13.47
C TYR A 4 3.20 5.55 12.27
N GLY A 5 3.56 6.72 11.75
CA GLY A 5 3.05 7.28 10.50
C GLY A 5 4.22 7.73 9.63
N LEU A 6 3.94 7.94 8.34
CA LEU A 6 4.91 8.42 7.36
C LEU A 6 4.62 9.90 7.07
N PHE A 7 5.62 10.77 7.20
CA PHE A 7 5.46 12.21 7.04
C PHE A 7 6.50 12.77 6.06
N ALA A 8 6.10 13.76 5.26
CA ALA A 8 6.99 14.41 4.32
C ALA A 8 8.03 15.27 5.05
N SER A 9 9.33 15.10 4.75
CA SER A 9 10.39 15.95 5.32
C SER A 9 10.33 17.38 4.77
N ASP A 10 9.95 17.48 3.50
CA ASP A 10 9.91 18.68 2.66
C ASP A 10 8.67 18.64 1.75
N PRO A 11 8.26 19.77 1.14
CA PRO A 11 7.14 19.78 0.22
C PRO A 11 7.36 18.86 -0.98
N ILE A 12 6.33 18.08 -1.36
CA ILE A 12 6.37 17.12 -2.46
C ILE A 12 5.38 17.55 -3.54
N PRO A 13 5.83 17.81 -4.78
CA PRO A 13 4.94 18.10 -5.90
C PRO A 13 4.06 16.90 -6.28
N PRO A 14 2.90 17.11 -6.93
CA PRO A 14 2.10 16.02 -7.50
C PRO A 14 2.88 15.18 -8.52
N GLY A 15 2.58 13.88 -8.60
CA GLY A 15 3.21 12.96 -9.57
C GLY A 15 4.65 12.57 -9.23
N THR A 16 5.12 12.90 -8.03
CA THR A 16 6.50 12.62 -7.60
C THR A 16 6.57 11.26 -6.94
N LEU A 17 7.59 10.46 -7.31
CA LEU A 17 7.95 9.26 -6.54
C LEU A 17 8.50 9.69 -5.18
N ILE A 18 7.78 9.36 -4.12
CA ILE A 18 8.12 9.70 -2.74
C ILE A 18 9.20 8.74 -2.23
N LEU A 19 8.93 7.43 -2.31
CA LEU A 19 9.87 6.36 -1.98
C LEU A 19 9.44 5.04 -2.60
N GLU A 20 10.40 4.14 -2.79
CA GLU A 20 10.12 2.73 -3.04
C GLU A 20 9.34 2.14 -1.85
N HIS A 21 8.28 1.40 -2.15
CA HIS A 21 7.57 0.56 -1.19
C HIS A 21 8.23 -0.82 -1.15
N ARG A 22 9.29 -0.94 -0.34
CA ARG A 22 10.06 -2.20 -0.26
C ARG A 22 9.23 -3.27 0.43
N SER A 23 9.09 -4.42 -0.23
CA SER A 23 8.31 -5.56 0.26
C SER A 23 8.70 -6.84 -0.47
N VAL A 24 8.41 -8.00 0.12
CA VAL A 24 8.32 -9.25 -0.63
C VAL A 24 7.02 -9.23 -1.45
N VAL A 25 7.13 -9.43 -2.77
CA VAL A 25 5.97 -9.46 -3.67
C VAL A 25 5.54 -10.91 -3.85
N LEU A 26 4.32 -11.24 -3.44
CA LEU A 26 3.76 -12.58 -3.53
C LEU A 26 2.45 -12.54 -4.33
N PRO A 27 2.06 -13.61 -5.02
CA PRO A 27 0.69 -13.73 -5.49
C PRO A 27 -0.29 -13.63 -4.32
N ARG A 28 -1.37 -12.84 -4.45
CA ARG A 28 -2.35 -12.62 -3.37
C ARG A 28 -2.88 -13.92 -2.79
N LYS A 29 -3.15 -14.90 -3.66
CA LYS A 29 -3.66 -16.23 -3.26
C LYS A 29 -2.69 -16.95 -2.32
N GLU A 30 -1.39 -16.87 -2.58
CA GLU A 30 -0.37 -17.51 -1.74
C GLU A 30 -0.33 -16.88 -0.35
N TYR A 31 -0.39 -15.55 -0.25
CA TYR A 31 -0.46 -14.86 1.03
C TYR A 31 -1.71 -15.25 1.84
N ILE A 32 -2.89 -15.28 1.21
CA ILE A 32 -4.15 -15.66 1.88
C ILE A 32 -4.11 -17.11 2.38
N GLN A 33 -3.48 -18.02 1.62
CA GLN A 33 -3.39 -19.44 1.96
C GLN A 33 -2.30 -19.76 2.97
N ASP A 34 -1.33 -18.87 3.18
CA ASP A 34 -0.27 -19.05 4.17
C ASP A 34 -0.83 -19.00 5.60
N PRO A 35 -0.72 -20.08 6.40
CA PRO A 35 -1.18 -20.08 7.79
C PRO A 35 -0.50 -19.02 8.67
N THR A 36 0.72 -18.58 8.33
CA THR A 36 1.42 -17.53 9.07
C THR A 36 0.85 -16.13 8.80
N SER A 37 0.06 -15.96 7.74
CA SER A 37 -0.65 -14.71 7.45
C SER A 37 -1.77 -14.44 8.46
N GLN A 38 -2.40 -15.49 8.99
CA GLN A 38 -3.62 -15.41 9.83
C GLN A 38 -4.74 -14.59 9.18
N TYR A 39 -4.80 -14.60 7.84
CA TYR A 39 -5.70 -13.75 7.07
C TYR A 39 -7.16 -13.92 7.47
N THR A 40 -7.58 -15.18 7.61
CA THR A 40 -8.96 -15.56 7.93
C THR A 40 -9.32 -15.14 9.35
N GLU A 41 -8.44 -15.34 10.32
CA GLU A 41 -8.65 -15.03 11.73
C GLU A 41 -8.69 -13.51 11.98
N LEU A 42 -7.96 -12.74 11.17
CA LEU A 42 -7.91 -11.29 11.24
C LEU A 42 -8.94 -10.59 10.35
N CYS A 43 -9.67 -11.34 9.51
CA CYS A 43 -10.54 -10.81 8.47
C CYS A 43 -9.83 -9.79 7.56
N GLY A 44 -8.55 -10.04 7.24
CA GLY A 44 -7.73 -9.13 6.44
C GLY A 44 -6.23 -9.36 6.60
N PRO A 45 -5.41 -8.57 5.89
CA PRO A 45 -3.96 -8.69 5.96
C PRO A 45 -3.43 -8.24 7.33
N LYS A 46 -2.28 -8.81 7.72
CA LYS A 46 -1.52 -8.30 8.86
C LYS A 46 -1.04 -6.87 8.60
N ALA A 47 -0.76 -6.16 9.70
CA ALA A 47 -0.10 -4.86 9.63
C ALA A 47 1.16 -4.93 8.74
N HIS A 48 1.37 -3.89 7.94
CA HIS A 48 2.46 -3.79 6.97
C HIS A 48 2.38 -4.76 5.78
N VAL A 49 1.22 -5.37 5.54
CA VAL A 49 0.94 -6.07 4.29
C VAL A 49 -0.15 -5.34 3.52
N ARG A 50 0.07 -5.17 2.22
CA ARG A 50 -0.85 -4.54 1.26
C ARG A 50 -1.36 -5.56 0.27
N ILE A 51 -2.65 -5.53 -0.04
CA ILE A 51 -3.29 -6.50 -0.94
C ILE A 51 -3.81 -5.73 -2.16
N LEU A 52 -3.10 -5.84 -3.27
CA LEU A 52 -3.50 -5.19 -4.52
C LEU A 52 -4.38 -6.16 -5.32
N GLY A 53 -5.60 -5.70 -5.62
CA GLY A 53 -6.55 -6.44 -6.45
C GLY A 53 -6.12 -6.57 -7.93
N PRO A 54 -6.97 -7.17 -8.77
CA PRO A 54 -6.78 -7.29 -10.20
C PRO A 54 -6.56 -5.92 -10.87
N PRO A 55 -5.76 -5.86 -11.95
CA PRO A 55 -5.13 -6.99 -12.63
C PRO A 55 -3.82 -7.49 -11.99
N LEU A 56 -3.33 -6.84 -10.93
CA LEU A 56 -2.05 -7.21 -10.31
C LEU A 56 -2.16 -8.46 -9.43
N SER A 57 -3.24 -8.56 -8.65
CA SER A 57 -3.57 -9.74 -7.81
C SER A 57 -2.40 -10.20 -6.92
N VAL A 58 -1.84 -9.25 -6.18
CA VAL A 58 -0.51 -9.34 -5.57
C VAL A 58 -0.57 -8.87 -4.11
N ALA A 59 0.19 -9.51 -3.23
CA ALA A 59 0.42 -9.07 -1.86
C ALA A 59 1.82 -8.47 -1.74
N LEU A 60 1.91 -7.27 -1.16
CA LEU A 60 3.17 -6.60 -0.82
C LEU A 60 3.41 -6.78 0.67
N ASP A 61 4.25 -7.74 1.03
CA ASP A 61 4.57 -8.06 2.43
C ASP A 61 5.83 -7.33 2.91
N ALA A 62 5.63 -6.28 3.71
CA ALA A 62 6.71 -5.47 4.28
C ALA A 62 6.95 -5.75 5.79
N ARG A 63 6.47 -6.89 6.31
CA ARG A 63 6.63 -7.27 7.72
C ARG A 63 8.10 -7.44 8.10
N GLU A 64 8.80 -8.29 7.35
CA GLU A 64 10.22 -8.61 7.58
C GLU A 64 11.16 -7.74 6.74
N TRP A 65 10.87 -7.63 5.43
CA TRP A 65 11.75 -6.96 4.46
C TRP A 65 11.15 -5.63 3.97
N GLY A 66 10.81 -4.75 4.90
CA GLY A 66 10.20 -3.43 4.64
C GLY A 66 11.13 -2.23 4.84
N ASN A 67 10.68 -1.06 4.40
CA ASN A 67 11.24 0.25 4.74
C ASN A 67 10.15 1.18 5.32
N GLU A 68 10.45 2.47 5.48
CA GLU A 68 9.54 3.47 6.07
C GLU A 68 8.20 3.59 5.32
N ALA A 69 8.14 3.21 4.04
CA ALA A 69 6.92 3.23 3.24
C ALA A 69 5.78 2.41 3.84
N ARG A 70 6.11 1.38 4.64
CA ARG A 70 5.13 0.52 5.31
C ARG A 70 4.32 1.24 6.39
N PHE A 71 4.76 2.42 6.82
CA PHE A 71 4.08 3.27 7.79
C PHE A 71 3.12 4.27 7.14
N ALA A 72 3.05 4.33 5.80
CA ALA A 72 1.98 5.05 5.13
C ALA A 72 0.64 4.43 5.52
N ARG A 73 -0.24 5.19 6.16
CA ARG A 73 -1.56 4.70 6.61
C ARG A 73 -2.58 4.81 5.49
N VAL A 74 -3.69 4.10 5.68
CA VAL A 74 -4.85 4.18 4.77
C VAL A 74 -5.76 5.35 5.17
N SER A 75 -6.34 6.03 4.17
CA SER A 75 -7.22 7.18 4.35
C SER A 75 -8.32 7.19 3.29
N CYS A 76 -9.48 7.76 3.63
CA CYS A 76 -10.55 8.06 2.65
C CYS A 76 -10.25 9.30 1.80
N ARG A 77 -9.27 10.12 2.20
CA ARG A 77 -8.75 11.26 1.46
C ARG A 77 -7.23 11.10 1.30
N PRO A 78 -6.79 10.19 0.40
CA PRO A 78 -5.38 9.92 0.21
C PRO A 78 -4.67 11.09 -0.48
N ASN A 79 -3.37 11.20 -0.28
CA ASN A 79 -2.49 12.14 -1.01
C ASN A 79 -1.35 11.42 -1.76
N ALA A 80 -1.23 10.09 -1.62
CA ALA A 80 -0.34 9.23 -2.38
C ALA A 80 -1.01 7.91 -2.83
N LEU A 81 -0.40 7.22 -3.79
CA LEU A 81 -0.79 5.90 -4.30
C LEU A 81 0.40 4.96 -4.32
N VAL A 82 0.15 3.67 -4.09
CA VAL A 82 1.11 2.61 -4.42
C VAL A 82 1.01 2.34 -5.93
N ARG A 83 2.13 2.41 -6.65
CA ARG A 83 2.19 2.20 -8.11
C ARG A 83 3.24 1.15 -8.46
N PRO A 84 2.94 0.24 -9.41
CA PRO A 84 3.95 -0.64 -9.98
C PRO A 84 4.96 0.18 -10.80
N MET A 85 6.22 -0.21 -10.75
CA MET A 85 7.32 0.37 -11.51
C MET A 85 8.27 -0.73 -11.97
N ILE A 86 8.89 -0.55 -13.13
CA ILE A 86 9.93 -1.47 -13.61
C ILE A 86 11.28 -0.83 -13.35
N VAL A 87 12.10 -1.48 -12.52
CA VAL A 87 13.45 -1.02 -12.18
C VAL A 87 14.43 -2.10 -12.59
N GLN A 88 15.27 -1.81 -13.57
CA GLN A 88 16.28 -2.77 -14.08
C GLN A 88 15.69 -4.13 -14.51
N GLY A 89 14.47 -4.13 -15.05
CA GLY A 89 13.77 -5.34 -15.50
C GLY A 89 12.97 -6.06 -14.40
N GLU A 90 12.99 -5.57 -13.16
CA GLU A 90 12.23 -6.13 -12.04
C GLU A 90 10.99 -5.30 -11.74
N LEU A 91 9.87 -5.97 -11.44
CA LEU A 91 8.66 -5.32 -10.93
C LEU A 91 8.89 -4.91 -9.47
N ARG A 92 8.75 -3.62 -9.20
CA ARG A 92 8.79 -3.02 -7.87
C ARG A 92 7.56 -2.14 -7.66
N PHE A 93 7.40 -1.63 -6.44
CA PHE A 93 6.30 -0.74 -6.10
C PHE A 93 6.84 0.53 -5.45
N GLY A 94 6.21 1.66 -5.72
CA GLY A 94 6.57 2.96 -5.17
C GLY A 94 5.35 3.72 -4.67
N LEU A 95 5.55 4.55 -3.65
CA LEU A 95 4.58 5.56 -3.26
C LEU A 95 4.73 6.79 -4.16
N VAL A 96 3.68 7.17 -4.85
CA VAL A 96 3.66 8.31 -5.77
C VAL A 96 2.60 9.30 -5.31
N SER A 97 2.96 10.59 -5.19
CA SER A 97 2.03 11.64 -4.80
C SER A 97 0.94 11.85 -5.88
N ILE A 98 -0.31 12.03 -5.46
CA ILE A 98 -1.42 12.39 -6.37
C ILE A 98 -1.79 13.88 -6.31
N GLY A 99 -1.38 14.56 -5.24
CA GLY A 99 -1.50 16.01 -5.06
C GLY A 99 -0.23 16.58 -4.45
N GLY A 100 -0.21 17.89 -4.22
CA GLY A 100 0.87 18.52 -3.48
C GLY A 100 0.79 18.12 -2.01
N ILE A 101 1.91 17.66 -1.45
CA ILE A 101 2.02 17.28 -0.03
C ILE A 101 2.92 18.31 0.66
N GLY A 102 2.41 18.96 1.70
CA GLY A 102 3.16 19.94 2.47
C GLY A 102 4.24 19.32 3.34
N ARG A 103 5.23 20.12 3.76
CA ARG A 103 6.22 19.69 4.75
C ARG A 103 5.51 19.28 6.05
N ARG A 104 5.91 18.14 6.62
CA ARG A 104 5.33 17.49 7.81
C ARG A 104 3.87 17.05 7.64
N GLU A 105 3.31 17.14 6.43
CA GLU A 105 2.04 16.51 6.15
C GLU A 105 2.23 14.99 6.12
N GLU A 106 1.22 14.28 6.60
CA GLU A 106 1.23 12.83 6.59
C GLU A 106 0.98 12.29 5.19
N ILE A 107 1.80 11.32 4.79
CA ILE A 107 1.65 10.59 3.54
C ILE A 107 0.71 9.41 3.79
N VAL A 108 -0.47 9.48 3.18
CA VAL A 108 -1.53 8.48 3.31
C VAL A 108 -2.00 7.99 1.95
N VAL A 109 -2.32 6.72 1.88
CA VAL A 109 -2.72 6.01 0.66
C VAL A 109 -4.19 5.58 0.75
N PRO A 110 -4.86 5.25 -0.37
CA PRO A 110 -6.24 4.78 -0.31
C PRO A 110 -6.34 3.43 0.40
N TRP A 111 -7.57 3.08 0.76
CA TRP A 111 -7.92 1.72 1.09
C TRP A 111 -7.74 0.81 -0.13
N GLU A 112 -7.09 -0.32 0.10
CA GLU A 112 -6.99 -1.42 -0.86
C GLU A 112 -8.11 -2.40 -0.53
N TRP A 113 -9.23 -2.28 -1.26
CA TRP A 113 -10.39 -3.10 -1.04
C TRP A 113 -10.29 -4.43 -1.77
N GLU A 114 -10.84 -5.48 -1.18
CA GLU A 114 -10.92 -6.80 -1.81
C GLU A 114 -11.96 -6.85 -2.93
N ASP A 115 -11.71 -7.70 -3.92
CA ASP A 115 -12.68 -8.05 -4.97
C ASP A 115 -13.93 -8.68 -4.34
N GLY A 116 -15.02 -7.92 -4.30
CA GLY A 116 -16.26 -8.28 -3.62
C GLY A 116 -16.65 -7.32 -2.50
N SER A 117 -15.76 -6.41 -2.11
CA SER A 117 -16.13 -5.30 -1.23
C SER A 117 -17.28 -4.49 -1.83
N VAL A 118 -18.29 -4.18 -1.01
CA VAL A 118 -19.49 -3.41 -1.41
C VAL A 118 -19.12 -2.09 -2.10
N VAL A 119 -17.97 -1.52 -1.75
CA VAL A 119 -17.47 -0.27 -2.34
C VAL A 119 -17.29 -0.33 -3.86
N HIS A 120 -16.94 -1.50 -4.41
CA HIS A 120 -16.82 -1.67 -5.87
C HIS A 120 -18.17 -1.58 -6.58
N TRP A 121 -19.26 -1.91 -5.88
CA TRP A 121 -20.64 -1.79 -6.36
C TRP A 121 -21.23 -0.40 -6.11
N LEU A 122 -20.76 0.31 -5.07
CA LEU A 122 -21.23 1.66 -4.76
C LEU A 122 -20.70 2.73 -5.74
N LEU A 123 -19.57 2.49 -6.39
CA LEU A 123 -18.99 3.40 -7.39
C LEU A 123 -19.56 3.21 -8.80
N SER A 124 -20.43 2.22 -9.00
CA SER A 124 -21.07 1.91 -10.29
C SER A 124 -22.53 2.38 -10.40
N LEU A 125 -23.03 3.09 -9.38
CA LEU A 125 -24.33 3.80 -9.36
C LEU A 125 -24.10 5.30 -9.52
#